data_AF-A0A2R6HWL0-F1
#
_entry.id   AF-A0A2R6HWL0-F1
#
_cell.length_a   1.000
_cell.length_b   1.000
_cell.length_c   1.000
_cell.angle_alpha   90.00
_cell.angle_beta   90.00
_cell.angle_gamma   90.00
#
_symmetry.space_group_name_H-M   'P 1'
#
loop_
_entity.id
_entity.type
_entity.pdbx_description
1 polymer ?
#
loop_
_entity_poly.entity_id
_entity_poly.type
_entity_poly.pdbx_seq_one_letter_code
_entity_poly.pdbx_strand_id
1 'polypeptide(L)'
;MEYGLVLWWLVAYLALMAVGMPLSAAVFPRLADRGAGFALPVALALVWVVVYLVGHLSLTAGLWASLAVLALAAGLATYRGVEFDRRRYGEVAVVFTLAFFLLVAVRAVDPAVHPAGGEKFLDFGLLNSILRADSLPPEDMWFAGQPVEYYYGGHLLAAVLTRITGTAPRYAYNLALAGFYATLVTAAYGLAGSIAASREGFRVRAGAFGAFFVGFASNLSTVGRATLWLVPGPVKEPLAGLLGVELEGVVASGPGAFSYWSASRVIDGTINEFPLFAWLNGDLHAHMMSTPFVLLVAGLLFSYFRTPAAERARRLVLVFGLVPPLAGLLAVVNTWSFPTVGGLVFLTLALAPADPASLFGDVEAKLPDEGLGHELARHGLALAGAVAVTALGALWSLPFWLGTASGRSVAFFPDRSSMGGLLLVHGAFLLVFALYLSRHAVPILDRDHVDEVAVMLALGVVLAWGGASAPVVALLGPVLLVGWILLRTQLGSAVASSVPGVDPGAEAVSDGGAVAEGPDGSTADAPRSDSDAGSAGEGVTDHLR
;
A
#
# COMPACT_ATOMS: atom_id res chain seq x y z
N MET A 1 -3.70 32.13 9.91
CA MET A 1 -2.93 31.18 9.06
C MET A 1 -2.10 31.98 8.07
N GLU A 2 -0.84 31.62 7.91
CA GLU A 2 0.05 32.23 6.91
C GLU A 2 -0.14 31.53 5.55
N TYR A 3 -1.14 31.96 4.77
CA TYR A 3 -1.50 31.29 3.51
C TYR A 3 -0.36 31.22 2.49
N GLY A 4 0.57 32.19 2.53
CA GLY A 4 1.78 32.16 1.70
C GLY A 4 2.67 30.94 1.99
N LEU A 5 2.80 30.55 3.28
CA LEU A 5 3.55 29.35 3.66
C LEU A 5 2.84 28.07 3.22
N VAL A 6 1.50 28.05 3.27
CA VAL A 6 0.71 26.90 2.78
C VAL A 6 0.97 26.68 1.29
N LEU A 7 0.90 27.74 0.47
CA LEU A 7 1.18 27.66 -0.96
C LEU A 7 2.63 27.27 -1.23
N TRP A 8 3.58 27.82 -0.46
CA TRP A 8 4.99 27.49 -0.60
C TRP A 8 5.29 26.01 -0.36
N TRP A 9 4.73 25.43 0.69
CA TRP A 9 4.86 23.99 0.97
C TRP A 9 4.16 23.13 -0.08
N LEU A 10 2.99 23.54 -0.56
CA LEU A 10 2.32 22.86 -1.66
C LEU A 10 3.21 22.81 -2.91
N VAL A 11 3.79 23.96 -3.31
CA VAL A 11 4.70 24.03 -4.46
C VAL A 11 5.94 23.17 -4.22
N ALA A 12 6.54 23.19 -3.03
CA ALA A 12 7.69 22.36 -2.69
C ALA A 12 7.37 20.86 -2.84
N TYR A 13 6.23 20.39 -2.33
CA TYR A 13 5.81 19.00 -2.50
C TYR A 13 5.52 18.62 -3.95
N LEU A 14 4.82 19.48 -4.70
CA LEU A 14 4.53 19.21 -6.12
C LEU A 14 5.79 19.21 -6.99
N ALA A 15 6.79 20.05 -6.65
CA ALA A 15 8.10 20.05 -7.30
C ALA A 15 8.90 18.78 -6.97
N LEU A 16 8.96 18.37 -5.70
CA LEU A 16 9.59 17.10 -5.30
C LEU A 16 8.91 15.89 -5.97
N MET A 17 7.58 15.90 -6.05
CA MET A 17 6.81 14.90 -6.77
C MET A 17 7.19 14.87 -8.26
N ALA A 18 7.30 16.04 -8.91
CA ALA A 18 7.68 16.14 -10.32
C ALA A 18 9.10 15.58 -10.57
N VAL A 19 10.06 15.90 -9.69
CA VAL A 19 11.43 15.34 -9.75
C VAL A 19 11.44 13.84 -9.47
N GLY A 20 10.54 13.35 -8.62
CA GLY A 20 10.34 11.93 -8.33
C GLY A 20 9.69 11.13 -9.46
N MET A 21 8.98 11.77 -10.40
CA MET A 21 8.27 11.08 -11.50
C MET A 21 9.16 10.16 -12.34
N PRO A 22 10.31 10.59 -12.90
CA PRO A 22 11.15 9.71 -13.69
C PRO A 22 11.72 8.54 -12.89
N LEU A 23 12.04 8.74 -11.62
CA LEU A 23 12.49 7.67 -10.72
C LEU A 23 11.38 6.64 -10.49
N SER A 24 10.18 7.13 -10.18
CA SER A 24 9.01 6.29 -9.96
C SER A 24 8.64 5.50 -11.23
N ALA A 25 8.66 6.13 -12.40
CA ALA A 25 8.37 5.46 -13.67
C ALA A 25 9.38 4.35 -14.01
N ALA A 26 10.66 4.52 -13.68
CA ALA A 26 11.68 3.48 -13.85
C ALA A 26 11.42 2.24 -12.96
N VAL A 27 10.94 2.50 -11.74
CA VAL A 27 10.65 1.48 -10.74
C VAL A 27 9.28 0.82 -10.98
N PHE A 28 8.31 1.53 -11.54
CA PHE A 28 6.92 1.08 -11.69
C PHE A 28 6.40 1.05 -13.15
N PRO A 29 7.14 0.53 -14.14
CA PRO A 29 6.75 0.58 -15.55
C PRO A 29 5.47 -0.22 -15.86
N ARG A 30 5.10 -1.18 -15.00
CA ARG A 30 3.92 -2.06 -15.17
C ARG A 30 2.69 -1.61 -14.40
N LEU A 31 2.80 -0.53 -13.61
CA LEU A 31 1.66 0.03 -12.91
C LEU A 31 0.85 0.91 -13.87
N ALA A 32 -0.47 0.96 -13.68
CA ALA A 32 -1.38 1.63 -14.61
C ALA A 32 -1.20 3.16 -14.64
N ASP A 33 -0.60 3.73 -13.60
CA ASP A 33 -0.21 5.14 -13.50
C ASP A 33 1.30 5.36 -13.68
N ARG A 34 2.06 4.33 -14.09
CA ARG A 34 3.54 4.31 -14.11
C ARG A 34 4.18 4.81 -12.80
N GLY A 35 3.53 4.55 -11.67
CA GLY A 35 4.04 4.97 -10.35
C GLY A 35 3.82 6.44 -10.01
N ALA A 36 2.97 7.19 -10.73
CA ALA A 36 2.69 8.59 -10.40
C ALA A 36 2.27 8.78 -8.93
N GLY A 37 1.42 7.89 -8.37
CA GLY A 37 1.03 7.94 -6.96
C GLY A 37 2.18 7.73 -5.96
N PHE A 38 3.30 7.16 -6.40
CA PHE A 38 4.49 6.89 -5.61
C PHE A 38 5.64 7.87 -5.84
N ALA A 39 5.50 8.83 -6.75
CA ALA A 39 6.58 9.75 -7.11
C ALA A 39 7.11 10.56 -5.93
N LEU A 40 6.23 11.10 -5.09
CA LEU A 40 6.63 11.83 -3.89
C LEU A 40 7.23 10.89 -2.82
N PRO A 41 6.60 9.75 -2.44
CA PRO A 41 7.25 8.76 -1.56
C PRO A 41 8.65 8.33 -1.99
N VAL A 42 8.86 8.08 -3.29
CA VAL A 42 10.17 7.69 -3.84
C VAL A 42 11.20 8.81 -3.64
N ALA A 43 10.85 10.06 -3.98
CA ALA A 43 11.74 11.20 -3.79
C ALA A 43 12.08 11.41 -2.31
N LEU A 44 11.08 11.36 -1.43
CA LEU A 44 11.26 11.53 0.01
C LEU A 44 12.08 10.39 0.63
N ALA A 45 11.87 9.15 0.21
CA ALA A 45 12.65 8.01 0.70
C ALA A 45 14.12 8.10 0.29
N LEU A 46 14.41 8.48 -0.96
CA LEU A 46 15.78 8.70 -1.42
C LEU A 46 16.45 9.82 -0.62
N VAL A 47 15.75 10.95 -0.46
CA VAL A 47 16.25 12.08 0.34
C VAL A 47 16.54 11.62 1.77
N TRP A 48 15.60 10.92 2.38
CA TRP A 48 15.74 10.42 3.74
C TRP A 48 16.93 9.48 3.90
N VAL A 49 17.09 8.49 3.02
CA VAL A 49 18.20 7.51 3.11
C VAL A 49 19.54 8.21 3.03
N VAL A 50 19.71 9.17 2.11
CA VAL A 50 20.98 9.92 1.98
C VAL A 50 21.22 10.80 3.20
N VAL A 51 20.20 11.53 3.68
CA VAL A 51 20.31 12.38 4.87
C VAL A 51 20.62 11.54 6.11
N TYR A 52 20.00 10.38 6.28
CA TYR A 52 20.23 9.53 7.44
C TYR A 52 21.68 9.04 7.49
N LEU A 53 22.21 8.52 6.38
CA LEU A 53 23.57 7.96 6.34
C LEU A 53 24.65 9.04 6.48
N VAL A 54 24.53 10.13 5.73
CA VAL A 54 25.52 11.23 5.76
C VAL A 54 25.32 12.10 7.01
N GLY A 55 24.10 12.16 7.54
CA GLY A 55 23.71 12.94 8.70
C GLY A 55 24.43 12.54 9.98
N HIS A 56 24.90 11.30 10.10
CA HIS A 56 25.78 10.89 11.21
C HIS A 56 27.13 11.65 11.20
N LEU A 57 27.56 12.17 10.06
CA LEU A 57 28.75 13.02 9.94
C LEU A 57 28.38 14.51 9.96
N SER A 58 27.38 14.89 9.17
CA SER A 58 26.84 16.26 9.12
C SER A 58 25.46 16.28 8.47
N LEU A 59 24.48 16.80 9.18
CA LEU A 59 23.11 17.00 8.66
C LEU A 59 23.08 18.01 7.50
N THR A 60 23.95 19.02 7.52
CA THR A 60 24.06 19.99 6.42
C THR A 60 24.64 19.34 5.17
N ALA A 61 25.70 18.54 5.30
CA ALA A 61 26.25 17.79 4.17
C ALA A 61 25.22 16.76 3.65
N GLY A 62 24.52 16.06 4.54
CA GLY A 62 23.48 15.11 4.19
C GLY A 62 22.34 15.75 3.41
N LEU A 63 21.89 16.95 3.82
CA LEU A 63 20.88 17.71 3.09
C LEU A 63 21.32 17.98 1.65
N TRP A 64 22.49 18.60 1.44
CA TRP A 64 22.95 18.94 0.09
C TRP A 64 23.27 17.71 -0.76
N ALA A 65 23.87 16.68 -0.17
CA ALA A 65 24.11 15.40 -0.83
C ALA A 65 22.79 14.76 -1.29
N SER A 66 21.75 14.80 -0.46
CA SER A 66 20.45 14.22 -0.81
C SER A 66 19.79 14.90 -2.00
N LEU A 67 19.86 16.24 -2.08
CA LEU A 67 19.33 17.00 -3.22
C LEU A 67 20.15 16.73 -4.49
N ALA A 68 21.48 16.65 -4.38
CA ALA A 68 22.36 16.33 -5.49
C ALA A 68 22.10 14.91 -6.03
N VAL A 69 21.97 13.91 -5.14
CA VAL A 69 21.65 12.53 -5.53
C VAL A 69 20.25 12.44 -6.15
N LEU A 70 19.26 13.14 -5.59
CA LEU A 70 17.91 13.17 -6.15
C LEU A 70 17.91 13.76 -7.57
N ALA A 71 18.56 14.90 -7.77
CA ALA A 71 18.66 15.56 -9.07
C ALA A 71 19.44 14.71 -10.09
N LEU A 72 20.56 14.11 -9.67
CA LEU A 72 21.36 13.22 -10.52
C LEU A 72 20.58 11.97 -10.92
N ALA A 73 19.90 11.32 -9.96
CA ALA A 73 19.13 10.13 -10.23
C ALA A 73 17.95 10.43 -11.18
N ALA A 74 17.21 11.52 -10.93
CA ALA A 74 16.13 11.94 -11.80
C ALA A 74 16.63 12.31 -13.21
N GLY A 75 17.71 13.09 -13.29
CA GLY A 75 18.35 13.47 -14.55
C GLY A 75 18.87 12.27 -15.33
N LEU A 76 19.47 11.29 -14.65
CA LEU A 76 19.95 10.05 -15.26
C LEU A 76 18.79 9.18 -15.78
N ALA A 77 17.68 9.08 -15.03
CA ALA A 77 16.49 8.38 -15.48
C ALA A 77 15.91 9.05 -16.74
N THR A 78 15.81 10.38 -16.76
CA THR A 78 15.38 11.12 -17.96
C THR A 78 16.36 10.98 -19.12
N TYR A 79 17.67 11.05 -18.87
CA TYR A 79 18.70 10.86 -19.90
C TYR A 79 18.65 9.46 -20.53
N ARG A 80 18.33 8.43 -19.74
CA ARG A 80 18.10 7.07 -20.23
C ARG A 80 16.74 6.86 -20.91
N GLY A 81 15.98 7.93 -21.14
CA GLY A 81 14.71 7.89 -21.86
C GLY A 81 13.54 7.32 -21.04
N VAL A 82 13.60 7.38 -19.71
CA VAL A 82 12.45 6.95 -18.87
C VAL A 82 11.29 7.93 -19.06
N GLU A 83 10.26 7.48 -19.77
CA GLU A 83 9.04 8.23 -20.01
C GLU A 83 8.08 8.15 -18.82
N PHE A 84 7.59 9.31 -18.39
CA PHE A 84 6.53 9.42 -17.38
C PHE A 84 5.30 10.14 -17.94
N ASP A 85 4.12 9.76 -17.44
CA ASP A 85 2.86 10.30 -17.91
C ASP A 85 2.52 11.62 -17.17
N ARG A 86 2.60 12.74 -17.90
CA ARG A 86 2.28 14.08 -17.38
C ARG A 86 0.82 14.24 -16.98
N ARG A 87 -0.10 13.53 -17.65
CA ARG A 87 -1.52 13.54 -17.29
C ARG A 87 -1.72 12.83 -15.95
N ARG A 88 -1.00 11.73 -15.71
CA ARG A 88 -1.03 11.03 -14.41
C ARG A 88 -0.40 11.86 -13.30
N TYR A 89 0.67 12.60 -13.57
CA TYR A 89 1.18 13.60 -12.64
C TYR A 89 0.11 14.63 -12.27
N GLY A 90 -0.56 15.25 -13.26
CA GLY A 90 -1.62 16.23 -13.00
C GLY A 90 -2.78 15.66 -12.18
N GLU A 91 -3.20 14.43 -12.49
CA GLU A 91 -4.24 13.72 -11.73
C GLU A 91 -3.85 13.50 -10.27
N VAL A 92 -2.65 12.98 -10.01
CA VAL A 92 -2.14 12.73 -8.65
C VAL A 92 -1.89 14.05 -7.92
N ALA A 93 -1.41 15.09 -8.61
CA ALA A 93 -1.22 16.43 -8.05
C ALA A 93 -2.55 17.03 -7.57
N VAL A 94 -3.66 16.81 -8.29
CA VAL A 94 -5.00 17.22 -7.83
C VAL A 94 -5.40 16.46 -6.57
N VAL A 95 -5.25 15.14 -6.54
CA VAL A 95 -5.56 14.31 -5.36
C VAL A 95 -4.71 14.75 -4.15
N PHE A 96 -3.40 14.97 -4.36
CA PHE A 96 -2.49 15.48 -3.34
C PHE A 96 -2.95 16.83 -2.79
N THR A 97 -3.26 17.77 -3.68
CA THR A 97 -3.65 19.14 -3.32
C THR A 97 -4.93 19.14 -2.50
N LEU A 98 -5.93 18.34 -2.88
CA LEU A 98 -7.18 18.20 -2.14
C LEU A 98 -6.95 17.61 -0.75
N ALA A 99 -6.16 16.54 -0.65
CA ALA A 99 -5.83 15.93 0.64
C ALA A 99 -5.01 16.87 1.55
N PHE A 100 -4.03 17.57 0.96
CA PHE A 100 -3.20 18.54 1.66
C PHE A 100 -4.05 19.68 2.23
N PHE A 101 -4.93 20.28 1.42
CA PHE A 101 -5.82 21.34 1.88
C PHE A 101 -6.86 20.86 2.89
N LEU A 102 -7.37 19.63 2.76
CA LEU A 102 -8.23 19.04 3.77
C LEU A 102 -7.54 19.05 5.14
N LEU A 103 -6.31 18.52 5.23
CA LEU A 103 -5.63 18.46 6.52
C LEU A 103 -5.17 19.84 7.01
N VAL A 104 -4.76 20.74 6.11
CA VAL A 104 -4.52 22.15 6.49
C VAL A 104 -5.78 22.79 7.08
N ALA A 105 -6.96 22.56 6.48
CA ALA A 105 -8.22 23.10 6.98
C ALA A 105 -8.58 22.53 8.36
N VAL A 106 -8.37 21.24 8.58
CA VAL A 106 -8.55 20.60 9.89
C VAL A 106 -7.62 21.23 10.94
N ARG A 107 -6.32 21.35 10.63
CA ARG A 107 -5.35 21.94 11.55
C ARG A 107 -5.52 23.45 11.72
N ALA A 108 -6.18 24.14 10.81
CA ALA A 108 -6.46 25.57 10.92
C ALA A 108 -7.39 25.91 12.09
N VAL A 109 -8.27 24.97 12.49
CA VAL A 109 -9.22 25.14 13.59
C VAL A 109 -8.49 25.16 14.93
N ASP A 110 -7.53 24.24 15.12
CA ASP A 110 -6.72 24.17 16.33
C ASP A 110 -5.26 23.83 15.98
N PRO A 111 -4.46 24.82 15.53
CA PRO A 111 -3.10 24.59 15.06
C PRO A 111 -2.09 24.40 16.20
N ALA A 112 -2.50 24.58 17.46
CA ALA A 112 -1.59 24.64 18.59
C ALA A 112 -0.92 23.29 18.87
N VAL A 113 0.36 23.38 19.25
CA VAL A 113 1.11 22.26 19.83
C VAL A 113 0.98 22.40 21.34
N HIS A 114 0.04 21.67 21.94
CA HIS A 114 -0.18 21.64 23.38
C HIS A 114 0.05 20.23 23.94
N PRO A 115 0.39 20.09 25.23
CA PRO A 115 0.68 18.79 25.84
C PRO A 115 -0.57 17.95 26.12
N ALA A 116 -1.77 18.54 26.12
CA ALA A 116 -3.01 17.79 26.39
C ALA A 116 -3.42 16.90 25.20
N GLY A 117 -3.97 15.72 25.48
CA GLY A 117 -4.68 14.93 24.46
C GLY A 117 -3.84 14.33 23.33
N GLY A 118 -2.53 14.16 23.50
CA GLY A 118 -1.68 13.55 22.47
C GLY A 118 -0.19 13.71 22.73
N GLU A 119 0.59 13.44 21.69
CA GLU A 119 2.06 13.43 21.73
C GLU A 119 2.68 14.62 20.98
N LYS A 120 1.87 15.59 20.52
CA LYS A 120 2.35 16.80 19.80
C LYS A 120 3.55 17.48 20.43
N PHE A 121 3.56 17.61 21.76
CA PHE A 121 4.65 18.27 22.48
C PHE A 121 5.98 17.50 22.34
N LEU A 122 5.92 16.17 22.43
CA LEU A 122 7.06 15.28 22.16
C LEU A 122 7.50 15.43 20.70
N ASP A 123 6.57 15.28 19.75
CA ASP A 123 6.90 15.33 18.32
C ASP A 123 7.50 16.68 17.89
N PHE A 124 6.97 17.77 18.43
CA PHE A 124 7.49 19.10 18.16
C PHE A 124 8.86 19.30 18.80
N GLY A 125 9.10 18.76 20.00
CA GLY A 125 10.41 18.78 20.62
C GLY A 125 11.45 17.99 19.83
N LEU A 126 11.11 16.80 19.32
CA LEU A 126 11.97 16.00 18.44
C LEU A 126 12.32 16.75 17.15
N LEU A 127 11.33 17.38 16.50
CA LEU A 127 11.56 18.25 15.34
C LEU A 127 12.56 19.37 15.67
N ASN A 128 12.38 20.07 16.79
CA ASN A 128 13.29 21.15 17.19
C ASN A 128 14.68 20.66 17.61
N SER A 129 14.80 19.49 18.22
CA SER A 129 16.11 18.88 18.52
C SER A 129 16.88 18.57 17.25
N ILE A 130 16.24 17.99 16.24
CA ILE A 130 16.90 17.72 14.94
C ILE A 130 17.28 19.02 14.24
N LEU A 131 16.42 20.04 14.27
CA LEU A 131 16.71 21.32 13.62
C LEU A 131 17.91 22.04 14.23
N ARG A 132 18.19 21.85 15.52
CA ARG A 132 19.36 22.40 16.22
C ARG A 132 20.62 21.51 16.12
N ALA A 133 20.47 20.25 15.74
CA ALA A 133 21.57 19.30 15.67
C ALA A 133 22.47 19.54 14.44
N ASP A 134 23.76 19.30 14.63
CA ASP A 134 24.77 19.28 13.58
C ASP A 134 24.92 17.91 12.91
N SER A 135 24.73 16.83 13.69
CA SER A 135 24.81 15.44 13.24
C SER A 135 23.80 14.53 13.97
N LEU A 136 23.65 13.29 13.50
CA LEU A 136 22.79 12.25 14.09
C LEU A 136 23.56 11.33 15.03
N PRO A 137 22.93 10.81 16.11
CA PRO A 137 21.57 11.12 16.55
C PRO A 137 21.46 12.51 17.20
N PRO A 138 20.28 13.17 17.17
CA PRO A 138 20.08 14.44 17.84
C PRO A 138 20.07 14.27 19.37
N GLU A 139 20.27 15.37 20.09
CA GLU A 139 20.12 15.42 21.54
C GLU A 139 18.67 15.16 21.96
N ASP A 140 18.51 14.35 23.01
CA ASP A 140 17.22 14.06 23.62
C ASP A 140 16.61 15.34 24.24
N MET A 141 15.34 15.59 23.94
CA MET A 141 14.63 16.77 24.43
C MET A 141 14.28 16.70 25.92
N TRP A 142 14.27 15.51 26.52
CA TRP A 142 13.99 15.24 27.92
C TRP A 142 15.25 14.97 28.73
N PHE A 143 16.34 14.52 28.10
CA PHE A 143 17.59 14.19 28.80
C PHE A 143 18.81 14.92 28.22
N ALA A 144 19.09 16.09 28.80
CA ALA A 144 20.16 16.98 28.35
C ALA A 144 21.53 16.28 28.27
N GLY A 145 22.24 16.53 27.17
CA GLY A 145 23.55 15.95 26.86
C GLY A 145 23.53 14.49 26.43
N GLN A 146 22.38 13.83 26.38
CA GLN A 146 22.24 12.44 25.92
C GLN A 146 21.63 12.38 24.52
N PRO A 147 21.99 11.37 23.71
CA PRO A 147 21.33 11.15 22.42
C PRO A 147 19.90 10.66 22.62
N VAL A 148 19.02 10.96 21.66
CA VAL A 148 17.64 10.46 21.68
C VAL A 148 17.59 8.93 21.55
N GLU A 149 16.84 8.27 22.43
CA GLU A 149 16.56 6.83 22.37
C GLU A 149 15.11 6.55 21.97
N TYR A 150 14.70 7.13 20.84
CA TYR A 150 13.32 7.05 20.33
C TYR A 150 13.28 7.14 18.80
N TYR A 151 12.14 6.77 18.20
CA TYR A 151 11.96 6.88 16.76
C TYR A 151 11.85 8.34 16.31
N TYR A 152 12.93 8.85 15.71
CA TYR A 152 13.03 10.22 15.20
C TYR A 152 13.03 10.31 13.67
N GLY A 153 12.97 9.16 12.97
CA GLY A 153 13.17 9.10 11.52
C GLY A 153 12.15 9.93 10.73
N GLY A 154 10.88 9.94 11.15
CA GLY A 154 9.87 10.75 10.48
C GLY A 154 10.09 12.25 10.72
N HIS A 155 10.45 12.62 11.96
CA HIS A 155 10.80 14.00 12.32
C HIS A 155 12.06 14.48 11.59
N LEU A 156 13.00 13.58 11.27
CA LEU A 156 14.17 13.89 10.43
C LEU A 156 13.74 14.36 9.05
N LEU A 157 12.79 13.66 8.41
CA LEU A 157 12.26 14.09 7.12
C LEU A 157 11.52 15.42 7.22
N ALA A 158 10.72 15.61 8.28
CA ALA A 158 10.05 16.89 8.53
C ALA A 158 11.05 18.03 8.72
N ALA A 159 12.15 17.79 9.44
CA ALA A 159 13.23 18.77 9.65
C ALA A 159 13.94 19.11 8.33
N VAL A 160 14.20 18.12 7.48
CA VAL A 160 14.77 18.32 6.13
C VAL A 160 13.87 19.23 5.30
N LEU A 161 12.56 18.93 5.23
CA LEU A 161 11.60 19.76 4.51
C LEU A 161 11.49 21.17 5.09
N THR A 162 11.60 21.30 6.42
CA THR A 162 11.64 22.58 7.11
C THR A 162 12.86 23.41 6.70
N ARG A 163 14.05 22.78 6.62
CA ARG A 163 15.29 23.43 6.17
C ARG A 163 15.23 23.81 4.68
N ILE A 164 14.74 22.93 3.81
CA ILE A 164 14.58 23.20 2.36
C ILE A 164 13.67 24.41 2.12
N THR A 165 12.58 24.49 2.87
CA THR A 165 11.59 25.57 2.70
C THR A 165 11.94 26.85 3.45
N GLY A 166 12.96 26.84 4.31
CA GLY A 166 13.32 27.98 5.16
C GLY A 166 12.20 28.39 6.14
N THR A 167 11.35 27.44 6.54
CA THR A 167 10.14 27.74 7.33
C THR A 167 10.42 27.65 8.83
N ALA A 168 9.87 28.55 9.64
CA ALA A 168 9.99 28.44 11.09
C ALA A 168 9.25 27.17 11.61
N PRO A 169 9.80 26.46 12.62
CA PRO A 169 9.28 25.16 13.08
C PRO A 169 7.80 25.20 13.45
N ARG A 170 7.36 26.30 14.09
CA ARG A 170 5.97 26.53 14.53
C ARG A 170 4.93 26.47 13.40
N TYR A 171 5.33 26.75 12.16
CA TYR A 171 4.47 26.60 10.99
C TYR A 171 4.72 25.26 10.28
N ALA A 172 6.00 24.87 10.19
CA ALA A 172 6.41 23.67 9.48
C ALA A 172 5.78 22.38 10.04
N TYR A 173 5.55 22.30 11.36
CA TYR A 173 4.95 21.13 12.00
C TYR A 173 3.61 20.70 11.34
N ASN A 174 2.64 21.64 11.24
CA ASN A 174 1.33 21.35 10.66
C ASN A 174 1.40 21.16 9.14
N LEU A 175 2.33 21.84 8.45
CA LEU A 175 2.51 21.69 6.99
C LEU A 175 3.17 20.36 6.62
N ALA A 176 4.12 19.89 7.43
CA ALA A 176 4.71 18.56 7.32
C ALA A 176 3.66 17.49 7.56
N LEU A 177 2.83 17.64 8.61
CA LEU A 177 1.70 16.75 8.89
C LEU A 177 0.76 16.64 7.69
N ALA A 178 0.34 17.78 7.13
CA ALA A 178 -0.47 17.85 5.90
C ALA A 178 0.20 17.16 4.71
N GLY A 179 1.52 17.32 4.56
CA GLY A 179 2.29 16.66 3.52
C GLY A 179 2.36 15.14 3.66
N PHE A 180 2.62 14.61 4.86
CA PHE A 180 2.61 13.17 5.10
C PHE A 180 1.24 12.56 4.82
N TYR A 181 0.17 13.22 5.26
CA TYR A 181 -1.19 12.80 4.97
C TYR A 181 -1.48 12.75 3.47
N ALA A 182 -1.20 13.83 2.75
CA ALA A 182 -1.45 13.90 1.32
C ALA A 182 -0.61 12.86 0.55
N THR A 183 0.62 12.61 1.01
CA THR A 183 1.51 11.57 0.47
C THR A 183 0.93 10.16 0.67
N LEU A 184 0.39 9.87 1.86
CA LEU A 184 -0.32 8.62 2.16
C LEU A 184 -1.52 8.43 1.22
N VAL A 185 -2.36 9.45 1.09
CA VAL A 185 -3.58 9.43 0.26
C VAL A 185 -3.24 9.17 -1.20
N THR A 186 -2.21 9.83 -1.76
CA THR A 186 -1.80 9.60 -3.15
C THR A 186 -1.17 8.22 -3.37
N ALA A 187 -0.41 7.71 -2.41
CA ALA A 187 0.16 6.37 -2.49
C ALA A 187 -0.96 5.30 -2.49
N ALA A 188 -1.97 5.46 -1.63
CA ALA A 188 -3.15 4.60 -1.59
C ALA A 188 -3.96 4.68 -2.90
N TYR A 189 -4.16 5.88 -3.42
CA TYR A 189 -4.84 6.13 -4.69
C TYR A 189 -4.14 5.41 -5.86
N GLY A 190 -2.82 5.58 -5.98
CA GLY A 190 -2.01 4.96 -7.05
C GLY A 190 -1.97 3.43 -6.94
N LEU A 191 -1.77 2.89 -5.73
CA LEU A 191 -1.71 1.45 -5.50
C LEU A 191 -3.05 0.77 -5.79
N ALA A 192 -4.14 1.24 -5.16
CA ALA A 192 -5.47 0.64 -5.32
C ALA A 192 -5.94 0.73 -6.78
N GLY A 193 -5.68 1.88 -7.44
CA GLY A 193 -5.98 2.05 -8.85
C GLY A 193 -5.20 1.07 -9.74
N SER A 194 -3.90 0.90 -9.49
CA SER A 194 -3.05 -0.02 -10.26
C SER A 194 -3.43 -1.48 -10.06
N ILE A 195 -3.79 -1.88 -8.84
CA ILE A 195 -4.31 -3.23 -8.55
C ILE A 195 -5.60 -3.48 -9.32
N ALA A 196 -6.56 -2.55 -9.28
CA ALA A 196 -7.83 -2.69 -9.99
C ALA A 196 -7.61 -2.75 -11.51
N ALA A 197 -6.81 -1.86 -12.08
CA ALA A 197 -6.51 -1.85 -13.51
C ALA A 197 -5.83 -3.13 -13.98
N SER A 198 -4.99 -3.75 -13.14
CA SER A 198 -4.36 -5.05 -13.45
C SER A 198 -5.33 -6.23 -13.54
N ARG A 199 -6.58 -6.02 -13.09
CA ARG A 199 -7.70 -6.97 -13.09
C ARG A 199 -8.90 -6.40 -13.86
N GLU A 200 -8.63 -5.56 -14.86
CA GLU A 200 -9.64 -4.96 -15.74
C GLU A 200 -10.68 -4.07 -15.03
N GLY A 201 -10.40 -3.64 -13.80
CA GLY A 201 -11.24 -2.76 -13.02
C GLY A 201 -11.01 -1.26 -13.28
N PHE A 202 -11.92 -0.42 -12.79
CA PHE A 202 -11.85 1.03 -12.93
C PHE A 202 -10.80 1.66 -12.01
N ARG A 203 -9.63 2.00 -12.57
CA ARG A 203 -8.48 2.60 -11.86
C ARG A 203 -8.85 3.77 -10.94
N VAL A 204 -9.54 4.79 -11.47
CA VAL A 204 -9.87 6.01 -10.72
C VAL A 204 -10.83 5.73 -9.58
N ARG A 205 -11.86 4.89 -9.81
CA ARG A 205 -12.83 4.53 -8.76
C ARG A 205 -12.15 3.77 -7.64
N ALA A 206 -11.37 2.74 -7.98
CA ALA A 206 -10.63 1.97 -6.98
C ALA A 206 -9.60 2.84 -6.23
N GLY A 207 -8.91 3.73 -6.93
CA GLY A 207 -8.01 4.71 -6.32
C GLY A 207 -8.75 5.61 -5.33
N ALA A 208 -9.90 6.16 -5.70
CA ALA A 208 -10.71 7.02 -4.83
C ALA A 208 -11.22 6.27 -3.59
N PHE A 209 -11.69 5.03 -3.74
CA PHE A 209 -12.08 4.18 -2.60
C PHE A 209 -10.87 3.86 -1.71
N GLY A 210 -9.72 3.52 -2.28
CA GLY A 210 -8.50 3.28 -1.52
C GLY A 210 -8.06 4.51 -0.72
N ALA A 211 -8.04 5.68 -1.37
CA ALA A 211 -7.77 6.97 -0.74
C ALA A 211 -8.74 7.29 0.41
N PHE A 212 -10.04 7.03 0.21
CA PHE A 212 -11.05 7.23 1.25
C PHE A 212 -10.84 6.30 2.46
N PHE A 213 -10.69 5.00 2.23
CA PHE A 213 -10.52 4.03 3.32
C PHE A 213 -9.22 4.22 4.10
N VAL A 214 -8.14 4.62 3.41
CA VAL A 214 -6.82 4.82 4.03
C VAL A 214 -6.67 6.23 4.62
N GLY A 215 -7.33 7.24 4.08
CA GLY A 215 -7.15 8.64 4.48
C GLY A 215 -8.29 9.25 5.28
N PHE A 216 -9.47 8.66 5.29
CA PHE A 216 -10.67 9.32 5.84
C PHE A 216 -11.59 8.40 6.64
N ALA A 217 -11.71 7.13 6.27
CA ALA A 217 -12.67 6.24 6.90
C ALA A 217 -12.43 6.07 8.41
N SER A 218 -13.54 5.90 9.13
CA SER A 218 -13.58 5.52 10.53
C SER A 218 -13.91 4.04 10.67
N ASN A 219 -13.77 3.52 11.89
CA ASN A 219 -14.26 2.18 12.23
C ASN A 219 -15.79 2.18 12.49
N LEU A 220 -16.35 1.01 12.76
CA LEU A 220 -17.80 0.84 12.94
C LEU A 220 -18.30 1.25 14.34
N SER A 221 -17.41 1.65 15.26
CA SER A 221 -17.79 1.99 16.65
C SER A 221 -18.84 3.09 16.72
N THR A 222 -18.66 4.17 15.97
CA THR A 222 -19.61 5.30 15.98
C THR A 222 -21.00 4.87 15.48
N VAL A 223 -21.07 4.11 14.39
CA VAL A 223 -22.32 3.61 13.83
C VAL A 223 -22.97 2.58 14.77
N GLY A 224 -22.17 1.71 15.38
CA GLY A 224 -22.63 0.73 16.37
C GLY A 224 -23.26 1.40 17.58
N ARG A 225 -22.59 2.39 18.18
CA ARG A 225 -23.10 3.17 19.31
C ARG A 225 -24.37 3.97 18.95
N ALA A 226 -24.40 4.59 17.78
CA ALA A 226 -25.58 5.31 17.31
C ALA A 226 -26.78 4.38 17.04
N THR A 227 -26.53 3.19 16.50
CA THR A 227 -27.56 2.16 16.32
C THR A 227 -28.09 1.68 17.68
N LEU A 228 -27.21 1.37 18.63
CA LEU A 228 -27.60 0.95 19.98
C LEU A 228 -28.41 2.03 20.72
N TRP A 229 -28.12 3.31 20.50
CA TRP A 229 -28.91 4.40 21.06
C TRP A 229 -30.38 4.35 20.63
N LEU A 230 -30.66 4.04 19.35
CA LEU A 230 -32.00 3.95 18.77
C LEU A 230 -32.79 2.70 19.20
N VAL A 231 -32.12 1.68 19.71
CA VAL A 231 -32.73 0.37 20.04
C VAL A 231 -33.35 0.39 21.46
N PRO A 232 -34.57 -0.18 21.66
CA PRO A 232 -35.19 -0.29 22.98
C PRO A 232 -34.38 -1.17 23.97
N GLY A 233 -34.51 -0.87 25.27
CA GLY A 233 -33.77 -1.53 26.37
C GLY A 233 -33.67 -3.07 26.30
N PRO A 234 -34.78 -3.81 26.11
CA PRO A 234 -34.77 -5.28 26.09
C PRO A 234 -33.88 -5.90 25.00
N VAL A 235 -33.62 -5.15 23.92
CA VAL A 235 -32.75 -5.58 22.80
C VAL A 235 -31.37 -4.91 22.89
N LYS A 236 -31.30 -3.72 23.49
CA LYS A 236 -30.06 -2.95 23.65
C LYS A 236 -29.02 -3.67 24.50
N GLU A 237 -29.40 -4.14 25.69
CA GLU A 237 -28.45 -4.72 26.65
C GLU A 237 -27.77 -6.00 26.12
N PRO A 238 -28.49 -6.98 25.54
CA PRO A 238 -27.86 -8.16 24.95
C PRO A 238 -26.94 -7.83 23.77
N LEU A 239 -27.33 -6.89 22.90
CA LEU A 239 -26.52 -6.47 21.75
C LEU A 239 -25.26 -5.72 22.18
N ALA A 240 -25.37 -4.84 23.18
CA ALA A 240 -24.24 -4.12 23.76
C ALA A 240 -23.24 -5.11 24.38
N GLY A 241 -23.73 -6.12 25.13
CA GLY A 241 -22.91 -7.20 25.67
C GLY A 241 -22.18 -8.02 24.59
N LEU A 242 -22.87 -8.36 23.50
CA LEU A 242 -22.27 -9.09 22.37
C LEU A 242 -21.16 -8.30 21.68
N LEU A 243 -21.36 -6.99 21.50
CA LEU A 243 -20.40 -6.10 20.85
C LEU A 243 -19.28 -5.62 21.79
N GLY A 244 -19.40 -5.86 23.10
CA GLY A 244 -18.48 -5.35 24.10
C GLY A 244 -18.53 -3.83 24.21
N VAL A 245 -19.71 -3.22 24.07
CA VAL A 245 -19.92 -1.77 24.12
C VAL A 245 -20.57 -1.40 25.43
N GLU A 246 -19.96 -0.46 26.16
CA GLU A 246 -20.53 0.09 27.38
C GLU A 246 -21.76 0.95 27.11
N LEU A 247 -22.76 0.87 28.00
CA LEU A 247 -24.01 1.62 27.93
C LEU A 247 -23.84 3.07 28.42
N GLU A 248 -22.85 3.76 27.88
CA GLU A 248 -22.49 5.14 28.24
C GLU A 248 -22.37 6.05 27.01
N GLY A 249 -22.17 7.34 27.25
CA GLY A 249 -21.99 8.35 26.21
C GLY A 249 -23.17 8.36 25.22
N VAL A 250 -22.88 8.19 23.93
CA VAL A 250 -23.90 8.17 22.86
C VAL A 250 -25.00 7.14 23.10
N VAL A 251 -24.66 5.96 23.63
CA VAL A 251 -25.63 4.85 23.80
C VAL A 251 -26.70 5.21 24.83
N ALA A 252 -26.33 5.96 25.86
CA ALA A 252 -27.20 6.38 26.97
C ALA A 252 -27.83 7.76 26.74
N SER A 253 -27.03 8.73 26.30
CA SER A 253 -27.39 10.17 26.27
C SER A 253 -27.63 10.72 24.86
N GLY A 254 -27.44 9.90 23.83
CA GLY A 254 -27.65 10.29 22.43
C GLY A 254 -26.52 11.10 21.81
N PRO A 255 -26.72 11.66 20.59
CA PRO A 255 -25.66 12.26 19.79
C PRO A 255 -24.93 13.44 20.45
N GLY A 256 -25.57 14.14 21.39
CA GLY A 256 -24.93 15.24 22.14
C GLY A 256 -23.76 14.81 23.02
N ALA A 257 -23.67 13.51 23.37
CA ALA A 257 -22.57 12.93 24.12
C ALA A 257 -21.48 12.31 23.21
N PHE A 258 -21.48 12.64 21.92
CA PHE A 258 -20.49 12.14 20.98
C PHE A 258 -19.08 12.62 21.36
N SER A 259 -18.14 11.67 21.36
CA SER A 259 -16.72 11.94 21.47
C SER A 259 -15.97 11.08 20.46
N TYR A 260 -15.15 11.70 19.62
CA TYR A 260 -14.33 10.99 18.64
C TYR A 260 -13.28 10.07 19.31
N TRP A 261 -12.89 10.36 20.55
CA TRP A 261 -12.03 9.50 21.39
C TRP A 261 -12.65 8.14 21.71
N SER A 262 -13.97 8.07 21.87
CA SER A 262 -14.64 6.79 22.15
C SER A 262 -14.50 5.80 20.99
N ALA A 263 -14.28 6.29 19.78
CA ALA A 263 -14.07 5.47 18.60
C ALA A 263 -12.60 5.03 18.43
N SER A 264 -11.64 5.58 19.16
CA SER A 264 -10.23 5.15 19.11
C SER A 264 -9.80 4.27 20.30
N ARG A 265 -10.75 3.94 21.19
CA ARG A 265 -10.55 3.14 22.42
C ARG A 265 -11.64 2.07 22.56
N VAL A 266 -11.88 1.33 21.49
CA VAL A 266 -12.91 0.29 21.34
C VAL A 266 -12.53 -1.01 22.06
N ILE A 267 -11.28 -1.46 21.90
CA ILE A 267 -10.75 -2.64 22.58
C ILE A 267 -10.05 -2.16 23.86
N ASP A 268 -10.49 -2.67 25.00
CA ASP A 268 -10.00 -2.28 26.31
C ASP A 268 -8.47 -2.48 26.45
N GLY A 269 -7.82 -1.57 27.19
CA GLY A 269 -6.37 -1.55 27.36
C GLY A 269 -5.55 -1.26 26.09
N THR A 270 -6.20 -0.93 24.96
CA THR A 270 -5.50 -0.70 23.67
C THR A 270 -5.86 0.62 23.00
N ILE A 271 -4.98 1.02 22.07
CA ILE A 271 -5.15 2.17 21.19
C ILE A 271 -5.49 1.63 19.79
N ASN A 272 -6.69 1.93 19.30
CA ASN A 272 -7.23 1.44 18.02
C ASN A 272 -7.67 2.62 17.15
N GLU A 273 -6.69 3.46 16.83
CA GLU A 273 -6.86 4.65 16.03
C GLU A 273 -7.15 4.30 14.57
N PHE A 274 -8.11 5.02 13.98
CA PHE A 274 -8.44 4.95 12.57
C PHE A 274 -7.82 6.14 11.84
N PRO A 275 -7.63 6.08 10.51
CA PRO A 275 -6.84 7.08 9.81
C PRO A 275 -7.22 8.53 10.13
N LEU A 276 -8.49 8.90 9.99
CA LEU A 276 -8.91 10.28 10.24
C LEU A 276 -8.72 10.70 11.71
N PHE A 277 -8.82 9.79 12.68
CA PHE A 277 -8.53 10.10 14.08
C PHE A 277 -7.11 10.60 14.25
N ALA A 278 -6.13 9.85 13.75
CA ALA A 278 -4.72 10.15 13.93
C ALA A 278 -4.37 11.52 13.33
N TRP A 279 -4.83 11.78 12.10
CA TRP A 279 -4.61 13.06 11.41
C TRP A 279 -5.37 14.23 12.05
N LEU A 280 -6.58 13.99 12.58
CA LEU A 280 -7.34 15.00 13.33
C LEU A 280 -6.64 15.36 14.64
N ASN A 281 -6.18 14.35 15.39
CA ASN A 281 -5.41 14.58 16.60
C ASN A 281 -4.18 15.41 16.27
N GLY A 282 -3.48 15.03 15.20
CA GLY A 282 -2.41 15.83 14.61
C GLY A 282 -1.08 15.70 15.33
N ASP A 283 -0.85 14.52 15.92
CA ASP A 283 0.47 14.11 16.39
C ASP A 283 1.33 13.82 15.14
N LEU A 284 2.43 14.53 14.94
CA LEU A 284 3.38 14.22 13.87
C LEU A 284 4.20 13.00 14.29
N HIS A 285 3.52 11.86 14.43
CA HIS A 285 4.01 10.69 15.14
C HIS A 285 4.45 9.57 14.20
N ALA A 286 5.28 8.65 14.72
CA ALA A 286 5.91 7.57 13.97
C ALA A 286 4.95 6.73 13.11
N HIS A 287 3.84 6.27 13.69
CA HIS A 287 2.87 5.43 12.97
C HIS A 287 2.15 6.18 11.84
N MET A 288 2.06 7.51 11.91
CA MET A 288 1.45 8.33 10.86
C MET A 288 2.45 8.58 9.73
N MET A 289 3.69 8.90 10.08
CA MET A 289 4.76 9.19 9.12
C MET A 289 5.32 7.94 8.42
N SER A 290 5.16 6.74 8.98
CA SER A 290 5.65 5.50 8.36
C SER A 290 4.74 4.99 7.22
N THR A 291 3.44 5.25 7.29
CA THR A 291 2.44 4.64 6.39
C THR A 291 2.64 4.94 4.89
N PRO A 292 3.09 6.13 4.44
CA PRO A 292 3.36 6.33 3.01
C PRO A 292 4.49 5.42 2.49
N PHE A 293 5.48 5.12 3.33
CA PHE A 293 6.60 4.26 2.97
C PHE A 293 6.25 2.78 3.07
N VAL A 294 5.35 2.39 3.97
CA VAL A 294 4.75 1.05 3.96
C VAL A 294 4.01 0.81 2.64
N LEU A 295 3.23 1.79 2.16
CA LEU A 295 2.58 1.68 0.85
C LEU A 295 3.58 1.70 -0.31
N LEU A 296 4.70 2.43 -0.20
CA LEU A 296 5.77 2.36 -1.20
C LEU A 296 6.39 0.95 -1.27
N VAL A 297 6.64 0.31 -0.13
CA VAL A 297 7.07 -1.10 -0.07
C VAL A 297 6.03 -2.01 -0.72
N ALA A 298 4.75 -1.85 -0.39
CA ALA A 298 3.67 -2.61 -1.03
C ALA A 298 3.62 -2.37 -2.56
N GLY A 299 3.86 -1.15 -3.02
CA GLY A 299 3.98 -0.81 -4.44
C GLY A 299 5.15 -1.52 -5.12
N LEU A 300 6.33 -1.55 -4.51
CA LEU A 300 7.52 -2.25 -5.03
C LEU A 300 7.25 -3.75 -5.14
N LEU A 301 6.65 -4.33 -4.11
CA LEU A 301 6.29 -5.73 -4.06
C LEU A 301 5.18 -6.08 -5.06
N PHE A 302 4.23 -5.17 -5.28
CA PHE A 302 3.26 -5.32 -6.37
C PHE A 302 3.93 -5.22 -7.75
N SER A 303 4.93 -4.33 -7.94
CA SER A 303 5.72 -4.33 -9.17
C SER A 303 6.50 -5.63 -9.35
N TYR A 304 7.01 -6.22 -8.28
CA TYR A 304 7.65 -7.54 -8.33
C TYR A 304 6.63 -8.61 -8.73
N PHE A 305 5.46 -8.62 -8.10
CA PHE A 305 4.37 -9.55 -8.40
C PHE A 305 3.97 -9.52 -9.88
N ARG A 306 4.04 -8.34 -10.51
CA ARG A 306 3.75 -8.15 -11.94
C ARG A 306 4.94 -8.41 -12.87
N THR A 307 6.13 -8.69 -12.35
CA THR A 307 7.34 -8.89 -13.15
C THR A 307 7.54 -10.38 -13.46
N PRO A 308 7.62 -10.78 -14.75
CA PRO A 308 7.78 -12.18 -15.13
C PRO A 308 9.08 -12.82 -14.63
N ALA A 309 9.11 -14.15 -14.56
CA ALA A 309 10.29 -14.92 -14.13
C ALA A 309 11.54 -14.63 -14.99
N ALA A 310 11.35 -14.41 -16.31
CA ALA A 310 12.41 -14.09 -17.26
C ALA A 310 13.20 -12.81 -16.92
N GLU A 311 12.59 -11.86 -16.21
CA GLU A 311 13.23 -10.61 -15.79
C GLU A 311 13.90 -10.74 -14.41
N ARG A 312 14.75 -11.75 -14.25
CA ARG A 312 15.43 -12.08 -12.98
C ARG A 312 16.15 -10.89 -12.35
N ALA A 313 16.93 -10.14 -13.13
CA ALA A 313 17.69 -9.00 -12.62
C ALA A 313 16.79 -7.92 -12.00
N ARG A 314 15.66 -7.62 -12.66
CA ARG A 314 14.68 -6.65 -12.16
C ARG A 314 14.03 -7.13 -10.86
N ARG A 315 13.66 -8.40 -10.80
CA ARG A 315 13.08 -9.02 -9.60
C ARG A 315 14.04 -8.96 -8.40
N LEU A 316 15.33 -9.27 -8.63
CA LEU A 316 16.37 -9.13 -7.62
C LEU A 316 16.53 -7.68 -7.14
N VAL A 317 16.57 -6.71 -8.06
CA VAL A 317 16.67 -5.29 -7.71
C VAL A 317 15.46 -4.81 -6.91
N LEU A 318 14.24 -5.21 -7.28
CA LEU A 318 13.04 -4.82 -6.55
C LEU A 318 13.06 -5.34 -5.11
N VAL A 319 13.32 -6.62 -4.90
CA VAL A 319 13.22 -7.27 -3.56
C VAL A 319 14.47 -7.09 -2.71
N PHE A 320 15.67 -7.24 -3.28
CA PHE A 320 16.92 -7.18 -2.52
C PHE A 320 17.70 -5.87 -2.70
N GLY A 321 17.36 -5.05 -3.70
CA GLY A 321 17.97 -3.74 -3.91
C GLY A 321 17.16 -2.60 -3.27
N LEU A 322 15.87 -2.51 -3.58
CA LEU A 322 15.04 -1.34 -3.23
C LEU A 322 14.25 -1.49 -1.92
N VAL A 323 13.78 -2.69 -1.59
CA VAL A 323 13.01 -2.92 -0.35
C VAL A 323 13.88 -2.80 0.92
N PRO A 324 15.12 -3.31 0.99
CA PRO A 324 15.90 -3.24 2.24
C PRO A 324 16.22 -1.81 2.72
N PRO A 325 16.62 -0.84 1.88
CA PRO A 325 16.76 0.55 2.32
C PRO A 325 15.47 1.14 2.91
N LEU A 326 14.31 0.79 2.34
CA LEU A 326 13.01 1.21 2.87
C LEU A 326 12.66 0.50 4.18
N ALA A 327 13.08 -0.76 4.35
CA ALA A 327 12.97 -1.46 5.62
C ALA A 327 13.82 -0.75 6.69
N GLY A 328 15.05 -0.36 6.35
CA GLY A 328 15.90 0.47 7.21
C GLY A 328 15.23 1.80 7.57
N LEU A 329 14.68 2.51 6.58
CA LEU A 329 13.87 3.73 6.82
C LEU A 329 12.74 3.47 7.81
N LEU A 330 11.93 2.44 7.58
CA LEU A 330 10.80 2.10 8.43
C LEU A 330 11.25 1.73 9.86
N ALA A 331 12.40 1.07 10.04
CA ALA A 331 12.93 0.76 11.36
C ALA A 331 13.17 2.02 12.22
N VAL A 332 13.67 3.10 11.60
CA VAL A 332 13.99 4.37 12.28
C VAL A 332 12.78 5.30 12.38
N VAL A 333 11.88 5.29 11.38
CA VAL A 333 10.65 6.09 11.40
C VAL A 333 9.63 5.50 12.37
N ASN A 334 9.44 4.18 12.33
CA ASN A 334 8.54 3.44 13.21
C ASN A 334 8.97 1.97 13.29
N THR A 335 9.69 1.60 14.33
CA THR A 335 10.21 0.24 14.54
C THR A 335 9.11 -0.83 14.48
N TRP A 336 7.87 -0.50 14.82
CA TRP A 336 6.73 -1.42 14.72
C TRP A 336 6.29 -1.72 13.27
N SER A 337 6.59 -0.84 12.33
CA SER A 337 6.35 -1.06 10.89
C SER A 337 7.41 -1.94 10.23
N PHE A 338 8.55 -2.16 10.89
CA PHE A 338 9.67 -2.90 10.31
C PHE A 338 9.34 -4.39 10.06
N PRO A 339 8.75 -5.15 11.00
CA PRO A 339 8.33 -6.54 10.75
C PRO A 339 7.30 -6.67 9.63
N THR A 340 6.47 -5.65 9.39
CA THR A 340 5.50 -5.63 8.29
C THR A 340 6.18 -5.78 6.93
N VAL A 341 7.39 -5.23 6.75
CA VAL A 341 8.14 -5.40 5.50
C VAL A 341 8.48 -6.86 5.25
N GLY A 342 8.99 -7.57 6.25
CA GLY A 342 9.28 -9.00 6.15
C GLY A 342 8.02 -9.81 5.82
N GLY A 343 6.90 -9.52 6.49
CA GLY A 343 5.61 -10.16 6.20
C GLY A 343 5.13 -9.93 4.76
N LEU A 344 5.21 -8.68 4.26
CA LEU A 344 4.82 -8.36 2.88
C LEU A 344 5.75 -9.03 1.86
N VAL A 345 7.06 -9.08 2.12
CA VAL A 345 8.02 -9.79 1.26
C VAL A 345 7.70 -11.28 1.22
N PHE A 346 7.46 -11.91 2.37
CA PHE A 346 7.06 -13.31 2.45
C PHE A 346 5.82 -13.58 1.60
N LEU A 347 4.74 -12.82 1.83
CA LEU A 347 3.49 -12.98 1.07
C LEU A 347 3.71 -12.79 -0.43
N THR A 348 4.54 -11.83 -0.82
CA THR A 348 4.83 -11.55 -2.23
C THR A 348 5.61 -12.68 -2.88
N LEU A 349 6.70 -13.14 -2.26
CA LEU A 349 7.52 -14.24 -2.78
C LEU A 349 6.75 -15.55 -2.79
N ALA A 350 5.96 -15.81 -1.75
CA ALA A 350 5.10 -16.98 -1.68
C ALA A 350 4.04 -16.93 -2.80
N LEU A 351 3.35 -15.81 -2.99
CA LEU A 351 2.12 -15.78 -3.80
C LEU A 351 2.27 -15.20 -5.21
N ALA A 352 3.42 -14.65 -5.59
CA ALA A 352 3.64 -14.09 -6.93
C ALA A 352 3.54 -15.16 -8.03
N PRO A 353 3.06 -14.85 -9.25
CA PRO A 353 3.00 -15.83 -10.33
C PRO A 353 4.35 -16.46 -10.67
N ALA A 354 5.43 -15.66 -10.63
CA ALA A 354 6.78 -16.15 -10.84
C ALA A 354 7.32 -16.83 -9.57
N ASP A 355 7.79 -18.08 -9.71
CA ASP A 355 8.32 -18.84 -8.60
C ASP A 355 9.56 -18.15 -7.98
N PRO A 356 9.69 -18.04 -6.64
CA PRO A 356 10.88 -17.50 -6.01
C PRO A 356 12.16 -18.30 -6.30
N ALA A 357 12.08 -19.59 -6.62
CA ALA A 357 13.22 -20.42 -7.01
C ALA A 357 13.92 -19.90 -8.28
N SER A 358 13.18 -19.31 -9.22
CA SER A 358 13.75 -18.69 -10.41
C SER A 358 14.64 -17.45 -10.15
N LEU A 359 14.68 -16.95 -8.91
CA LEU A 359 15.71 -15.99 -8.48
C LEU A 359 17.09 -16.65 -8.34
N PHE A 360 17.15 -17.97 -8.21
CA PHE A 360 18.31 -18.78 -7.88
C PHE A 360 18.36 -20.02 -8.80
N GLY A 361 18.62 -19.83 -10.10
CA GLY A 361 18.49 -20.88 -11.13
C GLY A 361 19.06 -22.27 -10.81
N ASP A 362 20.18 -22.38 -10.08
CA ASP A 362 20.74 -23.68 -9.67
C ASP A 362 19.90 -24.43 -8.62
N VAL A 363 19.09 -23.70 -7.87
CA VAL A 363 18.15 -24.22 -6.86
C VAL A 363 16.86 -24.68 -7.56
N GLU A 364 16.36 -23.89 -8.51
CA GLU A 364 15.15 -24.22 -9.29
C GLU A 364 15.25 -25.61 -9.93
N ALA A 365 16.38 -25.91 -10.58
CA ALA A 365 16.61 -27.21 -11.23
C ALA A 365 16.65 -28.42 -10.29
N LYS A 366 16.68 -28.21 -8.96
CA LYS A 366 16.76 -29.27 -7.94
C LYS A 366 15.45 -29.47 -7.18
N LEU A 367 14.47 -28.61 -7.38
CA LEU A 367 13.20 -28.68 -6.67
C LEU A 367 12.20 -29.52 -7.48
N PRO A 368 11.23 -30.18 -6.83
CA PRO A 368 10.11 -30.78 -7.52
C PRO A 368 9.37 -29.71 -8.33
N ASP A 369 8.93 -30.06 -9.53
CA ASP A 369 8.18 -29.13 -10.40
C ASP A 369 6.76 -28.86 -9.87
N GLU A 370 6.15 -29.86 -9.21
CA GLU A 370 4.77 -29.77 -8.70
C GLU A 370 4.57 -30.48 -7.35
N GLY A 371 3.40 -30.28 -6.74
CA GLY A 371 2.95 -30.99 -5.54
C GLY A 371 3.40 -30.34 -4.22
N LEU A 372 3.15 -31.06 -3.12
CA LEU A 372 3.40 -30.55 -1.76
C LEU A 372 4.87 -30.19 -1.50
N GLY A 373 5.81 -30.95 -2.10
CA GLY A 373 7.24 -30.67 -1.97
C GLY A 373 7.64 -29.34 -2.61
N HIS A 374 7.10 -29.04 -3.80
CA HIS A 374 7.28 -27.75 -4.47
C HIS A 374 6.72 -26.60 -3.62
N GLU A 375 5.49 -26.73 -3.12
CA GLU A 375 4.88 -25.71 -2.28
C GLU A 375 5.68 -25.48 -0.98
N LEU A 376 6.15 -26.54 -0.31
CA LEU A 376 6.99 -26.39 0.89
C LEU A 376 8.31 -25.67 0.57
N ALA A 377 8.97 -26.02 -0.53
CA ALA A 377 10.21 -25.37 -0.96
C ALA A 377 9.98 -23.89 -1.27
N ARG A 378 8.89 -23.57 -1.98
CA ARG A 378 8.48 -22.21 -2.31
C ARG A 378 8.28 -21.33 -1.07
N HIS A 379 7.61 -21.86 -0.03
CA HIS A 379 7.44 -21.14 1.24
C HIS A 379 8.74 -21.02 2.02
N GLY A 380 9.58 -22.05 2.00
CA GLY A 380 10.91 -22.00 2.60
C GLY A 380 11.78 -20.91 1.98
N LEU A 381 11.78 -20.80 0.65
CA LEU A 381 12.49 -19.75 -0.09
C LEU A 381 11.88 -18.36 0.16
N ALA A 382 10.55 -18.25 0.19
CA ALA A 382 9.88 -17.00 0.53
C ALA A 382 10.25 -16.51 1.94
N LEU A 383 10.29 -17.43 2.93
CA LEU A 383 10.70 -17.13 4.29
C LEU A 383 12.18 -16.72 4.36
N ALA A 384 13.07 -17.46 3.69
CA ALA A 384 14.48 -17.11 3.62
C ALA A 384 14.69 -15.72 2.98
N GLY A 385 13.96 -15.41 1.90
CA GLY A 385 13.97 -14.09 1.26
C GLY A 385 13.49 -12.98 2.18
N ALA A 386 12.39 -13.20 2.92
CA ALA A 386 11.88 -12.25 3.90
C ALA A 386 12.86 -11.99 5.06
N VAL A 387 13.49 -13.05 5.58
CA VAL A 387 14.54 -12.94 6.61
C VAL A 387 15.74 -12.17 6.07
N ALA A 388 16.20 -12.47 4.86
CA ALA A 388 17.32 -11.77 4.22
C ALA A 388 17.02 -10.27 4.02
N VAL A 389 15.83 -9.92 3.50
CA VAL A 389 15.43 -8.51 3.34
C VAL A 389 15.34 -7.80 4.69
N THR A 390 14.81 -8.45 5.72
CA THR A 390 14.73 -7.87 7.06
C THR A 390 16.12 -7.67 7.66
N ALA A 391 17.02 -8.65 7.53
CA ALA A 391 18.40 -8.53 7.98
C ALA A 391 19.15 -7.40 7.25
N LEU A 392 19.01 -7.31 5.93
CA LEU A 392 19.55 -6.20 5.15
C LEU A 392 18.95 -4.86 5.59
N GLY A 393 17.66 -4.81 5.88
CA GLY A 393 17.00 -3.62 6.43
C GLY A 393 17.59 -3.19 7.77
N ALA A 394 17.87 -4.14 8.66
CA ALA A 394 18.54 -3.85 9.93
C ALA A 394 19.97 -3.33 9.72
N LEU A 395 20.69 -3.81 8.70
CA LEU A 395 22.00 -3.27 8.33
C LEU A 395 21.89 -1.83 7.81
N TRP A 396 20.89 -1.50 6.99
CA TRP A 396 20.65 -0.12 6.53
C TRP A 396 20.32 0.84 7.67
N SER A 397 19.74 0.35 8.77
CA SER A 397 19.44 1.14 9.97
C SER A 397 20.37 0.84 11.15
N LEU A 398 21.53 0.22 10.92
CA LEU A 398 22.43 -0.23 11.99
C LEU A 398 22.78 0.84 13.03
N PRO A 399 23.11 2.11 12.65
CA PRO A 399 23.41 3.15 13.64
C PRO A 399 22.27 3.41 14.64
N PHE A 400 21.02 3.29 14.21
CA PHE A 400 19.85 3.46 15.09
C PHE A 400 19.79 2.34 16.14
N TRP A 401 19.94 1.08 15.71
CA TRP A 401 19.90 -0.07 16.61
C TRP A 401 21.01 -0.10 17.64
N LEU A 402 22.18 0.45 17.31
CA LEU A 402 23.30 0.55 18.24
C LEU A 402 23.08 1.61 19.33
N GLY A 403 22.23 2.62 19.06
CA GLY A 403 21.89 3.66 20.03
C GLY A 403 20.63 3.35 20.84
N THR A 404 19.66 2.64 20.28
CA THR A 404 18.38 2.36 20.96
C THR A 404 18.39 0.99 21.64
N ALA A 405 18.45 0.94 22.97
CA ALA A 405 18.27 -0.29 23.74
C ALA A 405 16.83 -0.37 24.28
N SER A 406 16.01 -1.28 23.75
CA SER A 406 14.69 -1.57 24.35
C SER A 406 14.86 -2.42 25.62
N GLY A 407 14.46 -1.90 26.78
CA GLY A 407 14.41 -2.63 28.05
C GLY A 407 13.17 -3.53 28.25
N ARG A 408 12.32 -3.72 27.23
CA ARG A 408 11.10 -4.55 27.37
C ARG A 408 11.42 -6.03 27.19
N SER A 409 10.98 -6.86 28.13
CA SER A 409 11.04 -8.32 28.03
C SER A 409 9.97 -8.88 27.09
N VAL A 410 10.23 -10.05 26.52
CA VAL A 410 9.20 -10.83 25.82
C VAL A 410 8.23 -11.38 26.87
N ALA A 411 7.03 -10.81 26.94
CA ALA A 411 5.96 -11.29 27.82
C ALA A 411 5.07 -12.32 27.10
N PHE A 412 4.53 -13.30 27.83
CA PHE A 412 3.53 -14.25 27.32
C PHE A 412 2.11 -13.72 27.58
N PHE A 413 1.35 -13.55 26.50
CA PHE A 413 0.07 -12.82 26.40
C PHE A 413 -1.03 -13.23 27.42
N PRO A 414 -1.40 -12.37 28.39
CA PRO A 414 -2.53 -12.66 29.29
C PRO A 414 -3.88 -12.15 28.75
N ASP A 415 -3.93 -10.93 28.18
CA ASP A 415 -5.19 -10.31 27.75
C ASP A 415 -5.48 -10.53 26.26
N ARG A 416 -6.75 -10.77 25.92
CA ARG A 416 -7.19 -11.06 24.54
C ARG A 416 -8.24 -10.06 24.08
N SER A 417 -8.12 -9.60 22.84
CA SER A 417 -9.15 -8.75 22.23
C SER A 417 -10.47 -9.49 22.08
N SER A 418 -11.58 -8.82 22.41
CA SER A 418 -12.92 -9.38 22.22
C SER A 418 -13.27 -9.46 20.73
N MET A 419 -14.11 -10.44 20.35
CA MET A 419 -14.64 -10.54 18.99
C MET A 419 -15.44 -9.29 18.60
N GLY A 420 -16.30 -8.80 19.51
CA GLY A 420 -17.08 -7.57 19.31
C GLY A 420 -16.18 -6.36 19.03
N GLY A 421 -15.12 -6.17 19.81
CA GLY A 421 -14.15 -5.10 19.60
C GLY A 421 -13.44 -5.21 18.25
N LEU A 422 -12.99 -6.41 17.86
CA LEU A 422 -12.36 -6.63 16.56
C LEU A 422 -13.32 -6.38 15.39
N LEU A 423 -14.59 -6.78 15.51
CA LEU A 423 -15.63 -6.51 14.51
C LEU A 423 -15.93 -5.01 14.40
N LEU A 424 -15.98 -4.29 15.52
CA LEU A 424 -16.17 -2.85 15.49
C LEU A 424 -14.98 -2.12 14.86
N VAL A 425 -13.74 -2.54 15.16
CA VAL A 425 -12.53 -1.92 14.62
C VAL A 425 -12.31 -2.27 13.14
N HIS A 426 -12.46 -3.55 12.76
CA HIS A 426 -12.05 -4.07 11.45
C HIS A 426 -13.20 -4.49 10.53
N GLY A 427 -14.44 -4.55 11.02
CA GLY A 427 -15.59 -5.16 10.32
C GLY A 427 -15.90 -4.55 8.96
N ALA A 428 -15.73 -3.22 8.79
CA ALA A 428 -15.94 -2.57 7.51
C ALA A 428 -14.94 -3.08 6.44
N PHE A 429 -13.66 -3.21 6.80
CA PHE A 429 -12.63 -3.73 5.92
C PHE A 429 -12.85 -5.21 5.62
N LEU A 430 -13.22 -5.98 6.63
CA LEU A 430 -13.52 -7.40 6.51
C LEU A 430 -14.71 -7.67 5.59
N LEU A 431 -15.75 -6.84 5.66
CA LEU A 431 -16.90 -6.94 4.76
C LEU A 431 -16.46 -6.73 3.30
N VAL A 432 -15.60 -5.75 3.04
CA VAL A 432 -15.05 -5.53 1.69
C VAL A 432 -14.27 -6.76 1.20
N PHE A 433 -13.42 -7.35 2.05
CA PHE A 433 -12.72 -8.59 1.71
C PHE A 433 -13.67 -9.76 1.50
N ALA A 434 -14.67 -9.94 2.35
CA ALA A 434 -15.64 -11.01 2.25
C ALA A 434 -16.46 -10.92 0.95
N LEU A 435 -16.93 -9.72 0.59
CA LEU A 435 -17.63 -9.47 -0.68
C LEU A 435 -16.73 -9.69 -1.90
N TYR A 436 -15.47 -9.28 -1.82
CA TYR A 436 -14.50 -9.53 -2.88
C TYR A 436 -14.24 -11.04 -3.04
N LEU A 437 -13.92 -11.73 -1.96
CA LEU A 437 -13.59 -13.15 -1.98
C LEU A 437 -14.79 -14.00 -2.38
N SER A 438 -15.99 -13.69 -1.90
CA SER A 438 -17.21 -14.43 -2.30
C SER A 438 -17.46 -14.32 -3.79
N ARG A 439 -17.34 -13.12 -4.37
CA ARG A 439 -17.48 -12.91 -5.83
C ARG A 439 -16.50 -13.77 -6.64
N HIS A 440 -15.28 -13.99 -6.15
CA HIS A 440 -14.24 -14.71 -6.90
C HIS A 440 -14.16 -16.20 -6.55
N ALA A 441 -14.62 -16.61 -5.36
CA ALA A 441 -14.63 -18.01 -4.92
C ALA A 441 -15.84 -18.78 -5.45
N VAL A 442 -17.03 -18.15 -5.46
CA VAL A 442 -18.27 -18.82 -5.87
C VAL A 442 -18.21 -19.42 -7.28
N PRO A 443 -17.57 -18.80 -8.29
CA PRO A 443 -17.45 -19.42 -9.61
C PRO A 443 -16.49 -20.62 -9.68
N ILE A 444 -15.56 -20.74 -8.73
CA ILE A 444 -14.51 -21.77 -8.69
C ILE A 444 -14.96 -22.97 -7.85
N LEU A 445 -15.79 -22.72 -6.83
CA LEU A 445 -16.38 -23.77 -6.02
C LEU A 445 -17.44 -24.50 -6.85
N ASP A 446 -17.34 -25.83 -6.88
CA ASP A 446 -18.40 -26.67 -7.42
C ASP A 446 -19.70 -26.38 -6.66
N ARG A 447 -20.78 -26.11 -7.39
CA ARG A 447 -22.07 -25.69 -6.80
C ARG A 447 -22.61 -26.72 -5.82
N ASP A 448 -22.24 -27.98 -6.01
CA ASP A 448 -22.65 -29.11 -5.19
C ASP A 448 -21.89 -29.23 -3.86
N HIS A 449 -20.81 -28.45 -3.66
CA HIS A 449 -19.97 -28.47 -2.44
C HIS A 449 -19.83 -27.09 -1.76
N VAL A 450 -20.54 -26.06 -2.24
CA VAL A 450 -20.48 -24.69 -1.67
C VAL A 450 -20.97 -24.68 -0.22
N ASP A 451 -22.01 -25.43 0.07
CA ASP A 451 -22.58 -25.61 1.40
C ASP A 451 -21.61 -26.31 2.35
N GLU A 452 -20.93 -27.37 1.90
CA GLU A 452 -19.91 -28.06 2.70
C GLU A 452 -18.72 -27.14 3.04
N VAL A 453 -18.23 -26.37 2.07
CA VAL A 453 -17.14 -25.40 2.29
C VAL A 453 -17.60 -24.27 3.22
N ALA A 454 -18.82 -23.78 3.07
CA ALA A 454 -19.38 -22.77 3.96
C ALA A 454 -19.52 -23.30 5.40
N VAL A 455 -19.99 -24.54 5.56
CA VAL A 455 -20.10 -25.22 6.86
C VAL A 455 -18.73 -25.42 7.49
N MET A 456 -17.72 -25.84 6.73
CA MET A 456 -16.34 -26.01 7.23
C MET A 456 -15.71 -24.68 7.67
N LEU A 457 -15.90 -23.61 6.90
CA LEU A 457 -15.44 -22.27 7.29
C LEU A 457 -16.17 -21.77 8.54
N ALA A 458 -17.49 -21.98 8.62
CA ALA A 458 -18.28 -21.61 9.79
C ALA A 458 -17.86 -22.40 11.05
N LEU A 459 -17.64 -23.71 10.93
CA LEU A 459 -17.08 -24.55 11.99
C LEU A 459 -15.69 -24.08 12.40
N GLY A 460 -14.83 -23.72 11.45
CA GLY A 460 -13.52 -23.14 11.73
C GLY A 460 -13.59 -21.85 12.54
N VAL A 461 -14.53 -20.96 12.21
CA VAL A 461 -14.81 -19.72 12.96
C VAL A 461 -15.30 -20.05 14.37
N VAL A 462 -16.26 -20.97 14.50
CA VAL A 462 -16.84 -21.35 15.80
C VAL A 462 -15.81 -22.04 16.70
N LEU A 463 -14.96 -22.91 16.15
CA LEU A 463 -13.90 -23.59 16.91
C LEU A 463 -12.78 -22.61 17.32
N ALA A 464 -12.38 -21.70 16.44
CA ALA A 464 -11.38 -20.69 16.75
C ALA A 464 -11.89 -19.64 17.76
N TRP A 465 -13.18 -19.30 17.71
CA TRP A 465 -13.83 -18.42 18.67
C TRP A 465 -14.05 -19.14 20.01
N GLY A 466 -14.81 -20.23 20.02
CA GLY A 466 -15.27 -20.91 21.24
C GLY A 466 -14.24 -21.87 21.87
N GLY A 467 -13.42 -22.55 21.07
CA GLY A 467 -12.47 -23.56 21.55
C GLY A 467 -11.08 -23.02 21.87
N ALA A 468 -10.55 -22.14 21.02
CA ALA A 468 -9.18 -21.61 21.17
C ALA A 468 -9.11 -20.23 21.86
N SER A 469 -10.25 -19.58 22.10
CA SER A 469 -10.32 -18.18 22.55
C SER A 469 -9.45 -17.25 21.70
N ALA A 470 -9.38 -17.47 20.38
CA ALA A 470 -8.54 -16.70 19.46
C ALA A 470 -9.40 -15.91 18.43
N PRO A 471 -10.13 -14.86 18.86
CA PRO A 471 -11.04 -14.12 17.99
C PRO A 471 -10.42 -13.59 16.69
N VAL A 472 -9.16 -13.13 16.74
CA VAL A 472 -8.47 -12.62 15.55
C VAL A 472 -8.22 -13.71 14.49
N VAL A 473 -7.92 -14.95 14.93
CA VAL A 473 -7.71 -16.09 14.03
C VAL A 473 -9.05 -16.52 13.42
N ALA A 474 -10.11 -16.56 14.23
CA ALA A 474 -11.45 -16.84 13.74
C ALA A 474 -11.89 -15.82 12.67
N LEU A 475 -11.52 -14.55 12.84
CA LEU A 475 -11.92 -13.46 11.96
C LEU A 475 -11.11 -13.37 10.67
N LEU A 476 -9.78 -13.52 10.76
CA LEU A 476 -8.87 -13.34 9.61
C LEU A 476 -8.49 -14.65 8.92
N GLY A 477 -8.51 -15.77 9.65
CA GLY A 477 -8.12 -17.09 9.14
C GLY A 477 -8.88 -17.50 7.88
N PRO A 478 -10.23 -17.45 7.87
CA PRO A 478 -11.02 -17.77 6.68
C PRO A 478 -10.68 -16.88 5.47
N VAL A 479 -10.53 -15.57 5.70
CA VAL A 479 -10.21 -14.59 4.64
C VAL A 479 -8.85 -14.91 4.02
N LEU A 480 -7.85 -15.19 4.85
CA LEU A 480 -6.51 -15.55 4.40
C LEU A 480 -6.50 -16.89 3.67
N LEU A 481 -7.15 -17.92 4.22
CA LEU A 481 -7.20 -19.25 3.62
C LEU A 481 -7.90 -19.24 2.27
N VAL A 482 -9.07 -18.60 2.16
CA VAL A 482 -9.79 -18.49 0.90
C VAL A 482 -8.97 -17.69 -0.11
N GLY A 483 -8.41 -16.54 0.29
CA GLY A 483 -7.55 -15.75 -0.58
C GLY A 483 -6.34 -16.52 -1.10
N TRP A 484 -5.73 -17.34 -0.24
CA TRP A 484 -4.62 -18.22 -0.59
C TRP A 484 -5.00 -19.27 -1.61
N ILE A 485 -6.10 -19.99 -1.37
CA ILE A 485 -6.61 -21.02 -2.28
C ILE A 485 -6.91 -20.41 -3.65
N LEU A 486 -7.62 -19.28 -3.70
CA LEU A 486 -7.97 -18.61 -4.96
C LEU A 486 -6.73 -18.21 -5.77
N LEU A 487 -5.70 -17.67 -5.10
CA LEU A 487 -4.46 -17.32 -5.79
C LEU A 487 -3.77 -18.56 -6.35
N ARG A 488 -3.74 -19.67 -5.61
CA ARG A 488 -3.10 -20.90 -6.06
C ARG A 488 -3.86 -21.59 -7.19
N THR A 489 -5.19 -21.63 -7.14
CA THR A 489 -6.01 -22.24 -8.20
C THR A 489 -5.96 -21.42 -9.49
N GLN A 490 -5.98 -20.09 -9.41
CA GLN A 490 -5.85 -19.21 -10.59
C GLN A 490 -4.46 -19.25 -11.22
N LEU A 491 -3.40 -19.44 -10.42
CA LEU A 491 -2.05 -19.64 -10.95
C LEU A 491 -1.92 -21.00 -11.64
N GLY A 492 -2.48 -22.06 -11.06
CA GLY A 492 -2.49 -23.39 -11.68
C GLY A 492 -3.20 -23.41 -13.04
N SER A 493 -4.35 -22.73 -13.17
CA SER A 493 -5.07 -22.64 -14.45
C SER A 493 -4.36 -21.76 -15.50
N ALA A 494 -3.68 -20.68 -15.06
CA ALA A 494 -2.86 -19.85 -15.95
C ALA A 494 -1.61 -20.60 -16.46
N VAL A 495 -0.99 -21.44 -15.64
CA VAL A 495 0.13 -22.29 -16.05
C VAL A 495 -0.36 -23.40 -17.00
N ALA A 496 -1.47 -24.08 -16.69
CA ALA A 496 -2.04 -25.14 -17.53
C ALA A 496 -2.48 -24.65 -18.92
N SER A 497 -2.96 -23.40 -19.03
CA SER A 497 -3.31 -22.77 -20.31
C SER A 497 -2.12 -22.25 -21.11
N SER A 498 -0.93 -22.19 -20.52
CA SER A 498 0.32 -21.74 -21.16
C SER A 498 1.20 -22.88 -21.68
N VAL A 499 0.85 -24.14 -21.41
CA VAL A 499 1.49 -25.32 -22.02
C VAL A 499 0.89 -25.53 -23.41
N PRO A 500 1.65 -25.35 -24.51
CA PRO A 500 1.15 -25.68 -25.84
C PRO A 500 1.01 -27.20 -25.90
N GLY A 501 -0.23 -27.68 -25.91
CA GLY A 501 -0.52 -29.02 -26.41
C GLY A 501 -0.05 -29.07 -27.86
N VAL A 502 1.00 -29.85 -28.10
CA VAL A 502 1.45 -30.21 -29.43
C VAL A 502 0.35 -31.05 -30.09
N ASP A 503 -0.33 -30.48 -31.08
CA ASP A 503 -1.04 -31.25 -32.10
C ASP A 503 -0.47 -30.83 -33.48
N PRO A 504 0.45 -31.62 -34.07
CA PRO A 504 1.07 -31.29 -35.36
C PRO A 504 0.16 -31.75 -36.51
N GLY A 505 -1.08 -31.26 -36.56
CA GLY A 505 -2.07 -31.78 -37.51
C GLY A 505 -3.35 -30.96 -37.76
N ALA A 506 -3.47 -29.72 -37.31
CA ALA A 506 -4.66 -28.90 -37.59
C ALA A 506 -4.31 -27.69 -38.48
N GLU A 507 -4.76 -27.74 -39.73
CA GLU A 507 -4.70 -26.63 -40.67
C GLU A 507 -5.41 -25.39 -40.12
N ALA A 508 -4.72 -24.24 -40.19
CA ALA A 508 -5.29 -22.94 -39.89
C ALA A 508 -6.34 -22.58 -40.95
N VAL A 509 -7.61 -22.60 -40.56
CA VAL A 509 -8.70 -22.02 -41.35
C VAL A 509 -8.58 -20.50 -41.24
N SER A 510 -8.33 -19.86 -42.38
CA SER A 510 -8.34 -18.41 -42.58
C SER A 510 -9.79 -17.90 -42.56
N ASP A 511 -10.20 -17.22 -41.49
CA ASP A 511 -11.39 -16.40 -41.42
C ASP A 511 -11.06 -14.95 -41.82
N GLY A 512 -11.42 -14.63 -43.06
CA GLY A 512 -11.20 -13.35 -43.71
C GLY A 512 -11.87 -12.17 -42.99
N GLY A 513 -11.10 -11.08 -42.89
CA GLY A 513 -11.61 -9.78 -42.48
C GLY A 513 -12.57 -9.20 -43.51
N ALA A 514 -13.75 -8.79 -43.04
CA ALA A 514 -14.62 -7.87 -43.76
C ALA A 514 -14.41 -6.46 -43.18
N VAL A 515 -13.72 -5.62 -43.95
CA VAL A 515 -13.66 -4.17 -43.76
C VAL A 515 -14.90 -3.57 -44.44
N ALA A 516 -15.63 -2.73 -43.71
CA ALA A 516 -16.75 -1.95 -44.24
C ALA A 516 -16.25 -0.57 -44.70
N GLU A 517 -16.41 -0.28 -45.99
CA GLU A 517 -16.53 1.08 -46.57
C GLU A 517 -17.90 1.08 -47.29
N GLY A 518 -18.88 1.95 -47.00
CA GLY A 518 -18.91 3.40 -47.21
C GLY A 518 -19.67 3.70 -48.52
N PRO A 519 -20.58 4.69 -48.62
CA PRO A 519 -21.00 5.20 -49.93
C PRO A 519 -20.59 6.66 -50.10
N ASP A 520 -19.82 6.96 -51.15
CA ASP A 520 -20.18 7.99 -52.13
C ASP A 520 -19.18 8.02 -53.30
N GLY A 521 -19.74 8.21 -54.50
CA GLY A 521 -19.09 7.95 -55.78
C GLY A 521 -18.23 9.07 -56.35
N SER A 522 -17.40 8.71 -57.33
CA SER A 522 -16.87 9.61 -58.37
C SER A 522 -16.09 8.81 -59.44
N THR A 523 -16.75 8.61 -60.58
CA THR A 523 -16.26 8.64 -61.98
C THR A 523 -14.81 8.31 -62.38
N ALA A 524 -14.73 7.39 -63.35
CA ALA A 524 -13.95 7.42 -64.60
C ALA A 524 -12.41 7.44 -64.55
N ASP A 525 -11.76 6.37 -65.02
CA ASP A 525 -11.24 6.26 -66.40
C ASP A 525 -10.57 4.89 -66.63
N ALA A 526 -10.72 4.34 -67.84
CA ALA A 526 -9.99 3.19 -68.36
C ALA A 526 -8.89 3.69 -69.32
N PRO A 527 -7.84 2.92 -69.68
CA PRO A 527 -8.03 1.80 -70.62
C PRO A 527 -7.09 0.58 -70.48
N ARG A 528 -7.68 -0.57 -70.85
CA ARG A 528 -7.19 -1.73 -71.62
C ARG A 528 -5.70 -1.88 -71.96
N SER A 529 -5.21 -3.11 -71.80
CA SER A 529 -4.67 -3.94 -72.91
C SER A 529 -4.51 -5.41 -72.49
N ASP A 530 -5.15 -6.31 -73.26
CA ASP A 530 -4.68 -7.57 -73.87
C ASP A 530 -3.89 -8.57 -72.98
N SER A 531 -4.09 -9.90 -73.00
CA SER A 531 -4.51 -10.80 -74.08
C SER A 531 -4.83 -12.21 -73.54
N ASP A 532 -5.84 -12.82 -74.14
CA ASP A 532 -5.97 -14.21 -74.63
C ASP A 532 -5.89 -15.49 -73.75
N ALA A 533 -6.86 -16.36 -74.11
CA ALA A 533 -6.97 -17.81 -74.00
C ALA A 533 -7.25 -18.39 -72.59
N GLY A 534 -8.26 -19.23 -72.36
CA GLY A 534 -9.20 -19.93 -73.22
C GLY A 534 -9.78 -21.14 -72.47
N SER A 535 -11.03 -21.50 -72.78
CA SER A 535 -11.78 -22.70 -72.36
C SER A 535 -12.23 -22.79 -70.89
N ALA A 536 -13.34 -23.41 -70.49
CA ALA A 536 -14.64 -23.81 -71.04
C ALA A 536 -15.34 -24.58 -69.89
N GLY A 537 -16.66 -24.46 -69.75
CA GLY A 537 -17.51 -25.26 -68.84
C GLY A 537 -18.19 -24.39 -67.78
N GLU A 538 -19.41 -23.89 -67.99
CA GLU A 538 -20.70 -24.59 -67.73
C GLU A 538 -20.70 -25.32 -66.37
N GLY A 539 -21.56 -25.01 -65.40
CA GLY A 539 -22.69 -24.09 -65.32
C GLY A 539 -23.41 -24.24 -63.98
N VAL A 540 -24.62 -23.67 -63.93
CA VAL A 540 -25.70 -23.90 -62.95
C VAL A 540 -25.69 -23.02 -61.69
N THR A 541 -26.26 -21.83 -61.89
CA THR A 541 -27.24 -21.16 -61.03
C THR A 541 -28.25 -22.13 -60.40
N ASP A 542 -28.56 -22.03 -59.10
CA ASP A 542 -29.71 -21.22 -58.64
C ASP A 542 -30.00 -21.28 -57.13
N HIS A 543 -30.50 -20.14 -56.64
CA HIS A 543 -31.46 -19.90 -55.55
C HIS A 543 -31.17 -20.39 -54.11
N LEU A 544 -30.86 -19.46 -53.19
CA LEU A 544 -31.83 -18.71 -52.36
C LEU A 544 -32.61 -19.60 -51.36
N ARG A 545 -32.18 -19.56 -50.09
CA ARG A 545 -33.01 -19.11 -48.96
C ARG A 545 -32.14 -18.63 -47.81
#